data_AF-A3JVU7-F1
#
_entry.id   AF-A3JVU7-F1
#
_cell.length_a   1.000
_cell.length_b   1.000
_cell.length_c   1.000
_cell.angle_alpha   90.00
_cell.angle_beta   90.00
_cell.angle_gamma   90.00
#
_symmetry.space_group_name_H-M   'P 1'
#
loop_
_entity.id
_entity.type
_entity.pdbx_description
1 polymer ?
#
loop_
_entity_poly.entity_id
_entity_poly.type
_entity_poly.pdbx_seq_one_letter_code
_entity_poly.pdbx_strand_id
1 'polypeptide(L)'
;MTPKQSATPDLYLFDDSSPPAEDQRFQSECPPDAKVKVEDLFKFSRKRGDLHVSVVAAVLALFFLAVFWTQTGWDNRKLPDDFGTYVAYQFGLADIDGRVTRLGRIVKQSWVAPMLCLLVLVPAALWNLRLSWRETAWRKRFLLPTSAYFEVTKYIAALEFVAYFIGYTLIVPLLGYLVSTLILGTFLTWRLGYRSPRWMLIGFTSSLAVVIAFRTFLQIKTPLNIWLYDQLPDATRAFMLTYF
;
A
#
# COMPACT_ATOMS: atom_id res chain seq x y z
N MET A 1 66.95 -30.13 30.58
CA MET A 1 66.35 -30.14 31.94
C MET A 1 64.86 -29.94 31.76
N THR A 2 64.11 -31.03 31.90
CA THR A 2 62.65 -31.08 31.84
C THR A 2 62.06 -30.35 33.05
N PRO A 3 61.10 -29.43 32.89
CA PRO A 3 60.41 -28.82 34.02
C PRO A 3 59.52 -29.89 34.66
N LYS A 4 59.71 -30.06 35.96
CA LYS A 4 59.04 -31.04 36.81
C LYS A 4 57.57 -30.63 36.96
N GLN A 5 56.65 -31.39 36.36
CA GLN A 5 55.22 -31.29 36.66
C GLN A 5 55.02 -31.61 38.14
N SER A 6 54.68 -30.59 38.92
CA SER A 6 54.15 -30.75 40.27
C SER A 6 52.63 -30.58 40.21
N ALA A 7 51.97 -31.52 39.56
CA ALA A 7 50.53 -31.66 39.71
C ALA A 7 50.29 -32.39 41.03
N THR A 8 49.71 -31.71 42.01
CA THR A 8 49.12 -32.36 43.18
C THR A 8 47.78 -32.92 42.70
N PRO A 9 47.63 -34.25 42.54
CA PRO A 9 46.47 -34.82 41.85
C PRO A 9 45.18 -34.85 42.71
N ASP A 10 45.26 -34.51 43.99
CA ASP A 10 44.19 -34.77 44.97
C ASP A 10 43.39 -33.54 45.42
N LEU A 11 43.63 -32.35 44.87
CA LEU A 11 42.92 -31.14 45.35
C LEU A 11 41.53 -30.94 44.71
N TYR A 12 41.25 -31.59 43.58
CA TYR A 12 40.00 -31.45 42.84
C TYR A 12 39.28 -32.79 42.81
N LEU A 13 38.18 -32.88 43.56
CA LEU A 13 37.45 -34.14 43.79
C LEU A 13 36.56 -34.55 42.60
N PHE A 14 36.38 -33.65 41.62
CA PHE A 14 35.56 -33.84 40.43
C PHE A 14 36.28 -33.26 39.20
N ASP A 15 36.30 -33.97 38.07
CA ASP A 15 36.98 -33.54 36.84
C ASP A 15 36.48 -32.17 36.31
N ASP A 16 35.21 -31.83 36.56
CA ASP A 16 34.58 -30.57 36.17
C ASP A 16 35.07 -29.34 36.96
N SER A 17 35.81 -29.56 38.05
CA SER A 17 36.36 -28.48 38.90
C SER A 17 37.79 -28.09 38.52
N SER A 18 38.37 -28.74 37.51
CA SER A 18 39.63 -28.32 36.93
C SER A 18 39.48 -26.96 36.22
N PRO A 19 40.40 -26.00 36.42
CA PRO A 19 40.35 -24.76 35.66
C PRO A 19 40.44 -25.08 34.17
N PRO A 20 39.52 -24.59 33.32
CA PRO A 20 39.57 -24.84 31.89
C PRO A 20 40.90 -24.33 31.34
N ALA A 21 41.49 -25.09 30.40
CA ALA A 21 42.76 -24.72 29.77
C ALA A 21 42.71 -23.27 29.24
N GLU A 22 43.80 -22.52 29.39
CA GLU A 22 43.90 -21.06 29.10
C GLU A 22 43.36 -20.62 27.73
N ASP A 23 43.18 -21.54 26.78
CA ASP A 23 42.64 -21.27 25.44
C ASP A 23 41.11 -21.26 25.33
N GLN A 24 40.35 -21.68 26.35
CA GLN A 24 38.89 -21.60 26.35
C GLN A 24 38.38 -20.28 26.94
N ARG A 25 38.69 -19.16 26.26
CA ARG A 25 37.97 -17.90 26.51
C ARG A 25 36.52 -18.09 26.08
N PHE A 26 35.60 -18.06 27.05
CA PHE A 26 34.17 -17.96 26.79
C PHE A 26 33.89 -16.71 25.95
N GLN A 27 33.73 -16.87 24.64
CA GLN A 27 33.30 -15.81 23.73
C GLN A 27 31.77 -15.81 23.71
N SER A 28 31.16 -14.89 24.44
CA SER A 28 29.73 -14.62 24.27
C SER A 28 29.54 -13.79 23.00
N GLU A 29 29.57 -14.43 21.83
CA GLU A 29 29.09 -13.78 20.63
C GLU A 29 27.57 -13.86 20.64
N CYS A 30 26.90 -12.74 20.93
CA CYS A 30 25.50 -12.61 20.61
C CYS A 30 25.38 -12.67 19.08
N PRO A 31 24.73 -13.70 18.51
CA PRO A 31 24.59 -13.78 17.06
C PRO A 31 23.86 -12.52 16.56
N PRO A 32 24.30 -11.93 15.44
CA PRO A 32 23.65 -10.74 14.90
C PRO A 32 22.16 -11.01 14.70
N ASP A 33 21.33 -10.17 15.32
CA ASP A 33 19.88 -10.32 15.38
C ASP A 33 19.31 -10.68 14.00
N ALA A 34 18.57 -11.79 13.94
CA ALA A 34 17.93 -12.21 12.71
C ALA A 34 16.90 -11.16 12.23
N LYS A 35 16.77 -11.09 10.90
CA LYS A 35 16.05 -10.08 10.11
C LYS A 35 14.61 -9.82 10.59
N VAL A 36 14.30 -8.52 10.69
CA VAL A 36 12.97 -7.90 10.90
C VAL A 36 12.30 -8.34 12.21
N LYS A 37 12.48 -7.53 13.25
CA LYS A 37 11.75 -7.71 14.50
C LYS A 37 10.29 -7.30 14.33
N VAL A 38 9.36 -8.07 14.89
CA VAL A 38 7.91 -7.76 14.86
C VAL A 38 7.62 -6.41 15.51
N GLU A 39 8.39 -6.03 16.52
CA GLU A 39 8.35 -4.70 17.16
C GLU A 39 8.69 -3.54 16.21
N ASP A 40 9.53 -3.77 15.20
CA ASP A 40 9.86 -2.76 14.20
C ASP A 40 8.74 -2.56 13.16
N LEU A 41 7.81 -3.52 13.02
CA LEU A 41 6.66 -3.37 12.12
C LEU A 41 5.73 -2.24 12.55
N PHE A 42 5.69 -1.94 13.86
CA PHE A 42 4.86 -0.87 14.43
C PHE A 42 5.64 0.41 14.72
N LYS A 43 6.96 0.45 14.46
CA LYS A 43 7.72 1.70 14.53
C LYS A 43 7.37 2.59 13.35
N PHE A 44 6.44 3.52 13.58
CA PHE A 44 6.17 4.59 12.65
C PHE A 44 7.38 5.54 12.60
N SER A 45 8.25 5.36 11.60
CA SER A 45 9.40 6.24 11.36
C SER A 45 9.10 7.20 10.21
N ARG A 46 9.11 8.50 10.50
CA ARG A 46 8.95 9.53 9.48
C ARG A 46 10.17 9.56 8.55
N LYS A 47 9.94 9.44 7.25
CA LYS A 47 10.99 9.42 6.21
C LYS A 47 11.24 10.80 5.61
N ARG A 48 12.22 10.92 4.72
CA ARG A 48 12.67 12.22 4.18
C ARG A 48 11.63 12.82 3.23
N GLY A 49 10.90 11.97 2.51
CA GLY A 49 9.84 12.36 1.58
C GLY A 49 8.53 12.79 2.23
N ASP A 50 8.34 12.53 3.53
CA ASP A 50 7.06 12.75 4.21
C ASP A 50 6.62 14.22 4.20
N LEU A 51 7.57 15.17 4.17
CA LEU A 51 7.23 16.58 4.04
C LEU A 51 6.53 16.86 2.71
N HIS A 52 7.10 16.41 1.59
CA HIS A 52 6.51 16.63 0.27
C HIS A 52 5.13 16.00 0.15
N VAL A 53 4.98 14.76 0.64
CA VAL A 53 3.68 14.06 0.65
C VAL A 53 2.66 14.79 1.51
N SER A 54 3.06 15.27 2.69
CA SER A 54 2.17 16.02 3.57
C SER A 54 1.75 17.39 3.01
N VAL A 55 2.63 18.06 2.27
CA VAL A 55 2.31 19.32 1.56
C VAL A 55 1.27 19.04 0.47
N VAL A 56 1.49 18.03 -0.37
CA VAL A 56 0.53 17.65 -1.42
C VAL A 56 -0.83 17.28 -0.83
N ALA A 57 -0.84 16.46 0.24
CA ALA A 57 -2.07 16.08 0.92
C ALA A 57 -2.82 17.29 1.52
N ALA A 58 -2.11 18.23 2.13
CA ALA A 58 -2.70 19.46 2.67
C ALA A 58 -3.27 20.35 1.56
N VAL A 59 -2.55 20.51 0.44
CA VAL A 59 -3.05 21.25 -0.73
C VAL A 59 -4.31 20.62 -1.29
N LEU A 60 -4.36 19.30 -1.45
CA LEU A 60 -5.55 18.59 -1.90
C LEU A 60 -6.73 18.76 -0.93
N ALA A 61 -6.49 18.65 0.37
CA ALA A 61 -7.54 18.83 1.39
C ALA A 61 -8.10 20.27 1.37
N LEU A 62 -7.23 21.27 1.26
CA LEU A 62 -7.63 22.68 1.15
C LEU A 62 -8.36 22.96 -0.17
N PHE A 63 -7.92 22.34 -1.27
CA PHE A 63 -8.62 22.42 -2.55
C PHE A 63 -10.04 21.88 -2.44
N PHE A 64 -10.24 20.68 -1.88
CA PHE A 64 -11.58 20.15 -1.69
C PHE A 64 -12.43 21.01 -0.75
N LEU A 65 -11.83 21.57 0.31
CA LEU A 65 -12.53 22.51 1.18
C LEU A 65 -12.98 23.77 0.45
N ALA A 66 -12.15 24.31 -0.44
CA ALA A 66 -12.49 25.50 -1.23
C ALA A 66 -13.60 25.20 -2.24
N VAL A 67 -13.54 24.06 -2.93
CA VAL A 67 -14.51 23.66 -3.97
C VAL A 67 -15.82 23.13 -3.36
N PHE A 68 -15.81 22.65 -2.11
CA PHE A 68 -17.00 22.15 -1.43
C PHE A 68 -18.16 23.14 -1.45
N TRP A 69 -17.88 24.41 -1.16
CA TRP A 69 -18.93 25.45 -1.08
C TRP A 69 -19.63 25.66 -2.42
N THR A 70 -18.88 25.64 -3.51
CA THR A 70 -19.42 25.90 -4.86
C THR A 70 -20.15 24.70 -5.46
N GLN A 71 -19.74 23.47 -5.14
CA GLN A 71 -20.30 22.25 -5.75
C GLN A 71 -21.44 21.61 -4.96
N THR A 72 -21.53 21.86 -3.65
CA THR A 72 -22.57 21.24 -2.80
C THR A 72 -23.91 21.97 -2.79
N GLY A 73 -24.03 23.05 -3.60
CA GLY A 73 -25.22 23.90 -3.63
C GLY A 73 -25.49 24.58 -2.29
N TRP A 74 -24.45 24.78 -1.48
CA TRP A 74 -24.55 25.43 -0.17
C TRP A 74 -25.13 26.83 -0.27
N ASP A 75 -24.72 27.58 -1.30
CA ASP A 75 -25.12 28.97 -1.52
C ASP A 75 -26.62 29.13 -1.87
N ASN A 76 -27.28 28.07 -2.36
CA ASN A 76 -28.69 28.11 -2.76
C ASN A 76 -29.67 27.80 -1.61
N ARG A 77 -29.20 27.76 -0.36
CA ARG A 77 -30.03 27.42 0.80
C ARG A 77 -30.79 28.61 1.32
N LYS A 78 -32.10 28.45 1.47
CA LYS A 78 -32.95 29.41 2.20
C LYS A 78 -32.76 29.16 3.70
N LEU A 79 -32.10 30.09 4.40
CA LEU A 79 -31.99 30.06 5.85
C LEU A 79 -33.33 30.54 6.45
N PRO A 80 -33.94 29.79 7.40
CA PRO A 80 -35.02 30.30 8.23
C PRO A 80 -34.54 31.46 9.10
N ASP A 81 -35.40 32.44 9.36
CA ASP A 81 -35.06 33.67 10.10
C ASP A 81 -34.73 33.43 11.59
N ASP A 82 -35.17 32.29 12.15
CA ASP A 82 -34.91 31.92 13.54
C ASP A 82 -33.80 30.86 13.64
N PHE A 83 -32.74 31.20 14.36
CA PHE A 83 -31.56 30.35 14.53
C PHE A 83 -31.88 29.02 15.21
N GLY A 84 -32.87 29.00 16.12
CA GLY A 84 -33.27 27.79 16.83
C GLY A 84 -33.91 26.76 15.90
N THR A 85 -34.86 27.19 15.07
CA THR A 85 -35.48 26.36 14.04
C THR A 85 -34.52 26.01 12.90
N TYR A 86 -33.59 26.90 12.55
CA TYR A 86 -32.51 26.60 11.60
C TYR A 86 -31.57 25.49 12.07
N VAL A 87 -31.13 25.53 13.33
CA VAL A 87 -30.28 24.47 13.92
C VAL A 87 -31.06 23.16 14.00
N ALA A 88 -32.33 23.21 14.43
CA ALA A 88 -33.19 22.02 14.46
C ALA A 88 -33.41 21.43 13.05
N TYR A 89 -33.57 22.24 12.02
CA TYR A 89 -33.71 21.79 10.63
C TYR A 89 -32.40 21.24 10.05
N GLN A 90 -31.27 21.89 10.31
CA GLN A 90 -29.95 21.50 9.79
C GLN A 90 -29.47 20.16 10.35
N PHE A 91 -29.78 19.89 11.63
CA PHE A 91 -29.59 18.58 12.25
C PHE A 91 -30.80 17.65 12.06
N GLY A 92 -31.76 18.01 11.20
CA GLY A 92 -33.01 17.28 10.90
C GLY A 92 -33.80 16.83 12.12
N LEU A 93 -33.68 17.54 13.23
CA LEU A 93 -34.48 17.35 14.43
C LEU A 93 -35.92 17.83 14.21
N ALA A 94 -36.16 18.72 13.24
CA ALA A 94 -37.47 19.19 12.83
C ALA A 94 -37.53 19.45 11.31
N ASP A 95 -38.65 19.13 10.68
CA ASP A 95 -39.00 19.52 9.31
C ASP A 95 -39.42 21.00 9.29
N ILE A 96 -39.52 21.60 8.10
CA ILE A 96 -39.98 23.00 7.93
C ILE A 96 -41.40 23.18 8.53
N ASP A 97 -42.17 22.09 8.57
CA ASP A 97 -43.52 21.99 9.15
C ASP A 97 -43.56 21.52 10.63
N GLY A 98 -42.41 21.49 11.33
CA GLY A 98 -42.34 21.15 12.77
C GLY A 98 -42.45 19.66 13.12
N ARG A 99 -42.32 18.74 12.15
CA ARG A 99 -42.30 17.28 12.41
C ARG A 99 -40.88 16.78 12.66
N VAL A 100 -40.68 15.92 13.67
CA VAL A 100 -39.36 15.32 13.94
C VAL A 100 -38.94 14.44 12.77
N THR A 101 -37.82 14.75 12.10
CA THR A 101 -37.35 13.91 10.98
C THR A 101 -36.51 12.74 11.48
N ARG A 102 -36.61 11.62 10.76
CA ARG A 102 -35.84 10.41 11.08
C ARG A 102 -34.38 10.61 10.69
N LEU A 103 -33.45 10.24 11.58
CA LEU A 103 -32.00 10.44 11.41
C LEU A 103 -31.45 9.98 10.04
N GLY A 104 -32.02 8.92 9.48
CA GLY A 104 -31.68 8.42 8.14
C GLY A 104 -31.99 9.35 6.96
N ARG A 105 -32.84 10.38 7.11
CA ARG A 105 -33.05 11.41 6.06
C ARG A 105 -31.93 12.45 6.05
N ILE A 106 -31.34 12.74 7.21
CA ILE A 106 -30.23 13.71 7.36
C ILE A 106 -28.99 13.18 6.66
N VAL A 107 -28.63 11.91 6.93
CA VAL A 107 -27.45 11.26 6.34
C VAL A 107 -27.56 11.12 4.82
N LYS A 108 -28.79 11.11 4.27
CA LYS A 108 -29.04 11.04 2.82
C LYS A 108 -28.84 12.36 2.08
N GLN A 109 -28.60 13.47 2.77
CA GLN A 109 -28.32 14.73 2.12
C GLN A 109 -26.95 14.69 1.43
N SER A 110 -26.88 15.16 0.19
CA SER A 110 -25.70 15.07 -0.68
C SER A 110 -24.43 15.76 -0.12
N TRP A 111 -24.57 16.68 0.82
CA TRP A 111 -23.47 17.47 1.40
C TRP A 111 -22.96 16.94 2.75
N VAL A 112 -23.77 16.19 3.49
CA VAL A 112 -23.45 15.78 4.87
C VAL A 112 -22.24 14.86 4.89
N ALA A 113 -22.23 13.84 4.04
CA ALA A 113 -21.11 12.91 3.94
C ALA A 113 -19.80 13.61 3.49
N PRO A 114 -19.78 14.43 2.41
CA PRO A 114 -18.59 15.18 2.04
C PRO A 114 -18.10 16.15 3.14
N MET A 115 -19.01 16.82 3.85
CA MET A 115 -18.64 17.74 4.93
C MET A 115 -17.96 17.00 6.09
N LEU A 116 -18.53 15.86 6.53
CA LEU A 116 -17.92 15.04 7.58
C LEU A 116 -16.52 14.54 7.17
N CYS A 117 -16.36 14.12 5.92
CA CYS A 117 -15.06 13.74 5.39
C CYS A 117 -14.07 14.92 5.46
N LEU A 118 -14.47 16.13 5.08
CA LEU A 118 -13.61 17.31 5.14
C LEU A 118 -13.28 17.74 6.57
N LEU A 119 -14.23 17.64 7.49
CA LEU A 119 -14.04 17.92 8.90
C LEU A 119 -12.98 17.01 9.54
N VAL A 120 -12.81 15.78 9.04
CA VAL A 120 -11.74 14.89 9.49
C VAL A 120 -10.46 15.12 8.67
N LEU A 121 -10.58 15.18 7.34
CA LEU A 121 -9.46 15.23 6.41
C LEU A 121 -8.62 16.50 6.56
N VAL A 122 -9.25 17.67 6.64
CA VAL A 122 -8.54 18.97 6.69
C VAL A 122 -7.69 19.10 7.96
N PRO A 123 -8.22 18.94 9.19
CA PRO A 123 -7.38 19.04 10.37
C PRO A 123 -6.33 17.94 10.43
N ALA A 124 -6.64 16.71 10.00
CA ALA A 124 -5.66 15.63 9.95
C ALA A 124 -4.51 15.95 8.99
N ALA A 125 -4.80 16.48 7.80
CA ALA A 125 -3.79 16.86 6.81
C ALA A 125 -2.91 18.01 7.30
N LEU A 126 -3.50 19.06 7.89
CA LEU A 126 -2.77 20.19 8.46
C LEU A 126 -1.92 19.78 9.67
N TRP A 127 -2.45 18.91 10.52
CA TRP A 127 -1.71 18.35 11.66
C TRP A 127 -0.51 17.52 11.19
N ASN A 128 -0.71 16.68 10.17
CA ASN A 128 0.37 15.89 9.59
C ASN A 128 1.45 16.77 8.95
N LEU A 129 1.05 17.81 8.21
CA LEU A 129 1.98 18.80 7.63
C LEU A 129 2.79 19.51 8.71
N ARG A 130 2.14 19.95 9.80
CA ARG A 130 2.82 20.61 10.93
C ARG A 130 3.86 19.70 11.58
N LEU A 131 3.53 18.42 11.77
CA LEU A 131 4.47 17.43 12.31
C LEU A 131 5.64 17.18 11.35
N SER A 132 5.37 16.98 10.05
CA SER A 132 6.43 16.79 9.04
C SER A 132 7.33 18.01 8.91
N TRP A 133 6.78 19.22 9.04
CA TRP A 133 7.55 20.46 9.04
C TRP A 133 8.48 20.57 10.25
N ARG A 134 7.97 20.27 11.46
CA ARG A 134 8.77 20.25 12.69
C ARG A 134 9.95 19.29 12.59
N GLU A 135 9.72 18.08 12.10
CA GLU A 135 10.78 17.08 11.89
C GLU A 135 11.81 17.54 10.86
N THR A 136 11.37 18.14 9.76
CA THR A 136 12.29 18.63 8.74
C THR A 136 13.12 19.81 9.24
N ALA A 137 12.51 20.73 9.99
CA ALA A 137 13.21 21.84 10.64
C ALA A 137 14.24 21.35 11.66
N TRP A 138 13.87 20.33 12.45
CA TRP A 138 14.78 19.66 13.38
C TRP A 138 15.95 19.02 12.63
N ARG A 139 15.70 18.24 11.58
CA ARG A 139 16.76 17.62 10.76
C ARG A 139 17.72 18.63 10.13
N LYS A 140 17.20 19.75 9.64
CA LYS A 140 18.02 20.86 9.12
C LYS A 140 18.92 21.44 10.22
N ARG A 141 18.41 21.58 11.45
CA ARG A 141 19.19 22.06 12.61
C ARG A 141 20.35 21.13 12.96
N PHE A 142 20.17 19.82 12.80
CA PHE A 142 21.21 18.81 13.04
C PHE A 142 22.02 18.45 11.78
N LEU A 143 21.91 19.24 10.70
CA LEU A 143 22.65 19.03 9.44
C LEU A 143 22.45 17.61 8.85
N LEU A 144 21.31 16.99 9.12
CA LEU A 144 20.97 15.67 8.58
C LEU A 144 20.53 15.79 7.11
N PRO A 145 20.81 14.79 6.26
CA PRO A 145 20.41 14.82 4.86
C PRO A 145 18.88 14.84 4.70
N THR A 146 18.37 15.86 4.02
CA THR A 146 16.93 16.07 3.79
C THR A 146 16.47 15.74 2.37
N SER A 147 17.35 15.30 1.48
CA SER A 147 16.98 15.05 0.08
C SER A 147 16.02 13.86 -0.04
N ALA A 148 14.85 14.11 -0.63
CA ALA A 148 13.82 13.10 -0.90
C ALA A 148 13.97 12.42 -2.28
N TYR A 149 14.97 12.82 -3.07
CA TYR A 149 15.17 12.34 -4.44
C TYR A 149 15.24 10.81 -4.54
N PHE A 150 15.93 10.17 -3.61
CA PHE A 150 16.02 8.70 -3.59
C PHE A 150 14.66 8.03 -3.34
N GLU A 151 13.80 8.61 -2.51
CA GLU A 151 12.47 8.06 -2.26
C GLU A 151 11.54 8.30 -3.45
N VAL A 152 11.55 9.52 -4.00
CA VAL A 152 10.75 9.90 -5.18
C VAL A 152 11.08 9.02 -6.39
N THR A 153 12.36 8.76 -6.65
CA THR A 153 12.76 7.87 -7.75
C THR A 153 12.25 6.44 -7.56
N LYS A 154 12.16 5.93 -6.32
CA LYS A 154 11.56 4.62 -6.05
C LYS A 154 10.04 4.62 -6.28
N TYR A 155 9.34 5.69 -5.92
CA TYR A 155 7.91 5.82 -6.20
C TYR A 155 7.63 5.95 -7.70
N ILE A 156 8.43 6.73 -8.43
CA ILE A 156 8.32 6.83 -9.89
C ILE A 156 8.61 5.48 -10.55
N ALA A 157 9.60 4.73 -10.06
CA ALA A 157 9.86 3.38 -10.54
C ALA A 157 8.66 2.44 -10.32
N ALA A 158 7.83 2.66 -9.29
CA ALA A 158 6.60 1.87 -9.10
C ALA A 158 5.52 2.19 -10.16
N LEU A 159 5.51 3.39 -10.75
CA LEU A 159 4.58 3.75 -11.83
C LEU A 159 4.82 2.92 -13.11
N GLU A 160 6.00 2.34 -13.26
CA GLU A 160 6.29 1.39 -14.34
C GLU A 160 5.31 0.21 -14.35
N PHE A 161 4.94 -0.31 -13.17
CA PHE A 161 3.97 -1.40 -13.07
C PHE A 161 2.54 -0.95 -13.41
N VAL A 162 2.20 0.31 -13.12
CA VAL A 162 0.93 0.90 -13.55
C VAL A 162 0.90 0.99 -15.08
N ALA A 163 2.00 1.41 -15.70
CA ALA A 163 2.11 1.44 -17.16
C ALA A 163 1.96 0.05 -17.78
N TYR A 164 2.54 -1.00 -17.18
CA TYR A 164 2.32 -2.38 -17.64
C TYR A 164 0.88 -2.84 -17.51
N PHE A 165 0.19 -2.45 -16.43
CA PHE A 165 -1.23 -2.72 -16.27
C PHE A 165 -2.07 -2.01 -17.35
N ILE A 166 -1.79 -0.74 -17.63
CA ILE A 166 -2.46 -0.01 -18.72
C ILE A 166 -2.18 -0.70 -20.05
N GLY A 167 -0.93 -1.03 -20.35
CA GLY A 167 -0.56 -1.78 -21.55
C GLY A 167 -1.34 -3.10 -21.67
N TYR A 168 -1.48 -3.84 -20.58
CA TYR A 168 -2.30 -5.05 -20.54
C TYR A 168 -3.77 -4.78 -20.89
N THR A 169 -4.40 -3.76 -20.29
CA THR A 169 -5.80 -3.43 -20.61
C THR A 169 -6.00 -3.06 -22.08
N LEU A 170 -4.98 -2.48 -22.72
CA LEU A 170 -5.00 -2.16 -24.15
C LEU A 170 -4.77 -3.39 -25.02
N ILE A 171 -3.96 -4.36 -24.59
CA ILE A 171 -3.65 -5.58 -25.34
C ILE A 171 -4.79 -6.61 -25.26
N VAL A 172 -5.52 -6.67 -24.15
CA VAL A 172 -6.59 -7.67 -23.92
C VAL A 172 -7.65 -7.70 -25.04
N PRO A 173 -8.18 -6.56 -25.53
CA PRO A 173 -9.12 -6.56 -26.66
C PRO A 173 -8.50 -7.06 -27.98
N LEU A 174 -7.17 -7.02 -28.14
CA LEU A 174 -6.50 -7.45 -29.37
C LEU A 174 -6.17 -8.95 -29.35
N LEU A 175 -5.54 -9.42 -28.28
CA LEU A 175 -5.01 -10.80 -28.19
C LEU A 175 -5.91 -11.75 -27.40
N GLY A 176 -6.93 -11.24 -26.72
CA GLY A 176 -7.76 -12.01 -25.80
C GLY A 176 -7.10 -12.17 -24.42
N TYR A 177 -7.88 -12.66 -23.45
CA TYR A 177 -7.45 -12.70 -22.04
C TYR A 177 -6.31 -13.71 -21.81
N LEU A 178 -6.40 -14.93 -22.37
CA LEU A 178 -5.37 -15.97 -22.21
C LEU A 178 -3.99 -15.50 -22.71
N VAL A 179 -3.89 -15.05 -23.95
CA VAL A 179 -2.59 -14.72 -24.55
C VAL A 179 -1.99 -13.48 -23.87
N SER A 180 -2.82 -12.47 -23.60
CA SER A 180 -2.37 -11.23 -22.94
C SER A 180 -1.82 -11.47 -21.55
N THR A 181 -2.47 -12.33 -20.76
CA THR A 181 -2.04 -12.66 -19.39
C THR A 181 -0.79 -13.53 -19.37
N LEU A 182 -0.65 -14.51 -20.28
CA LEU A 182 0.56 -15.32 -20.40
C LEU A 182 1.78 -14.47 -20.78
N ILE A 183 1.62 -13.58 -21.76
CA ILE A 183 2.68 -12.66 -22.20
C ILE A 183 3.06 -11.75 -21.04
N LEU A 184 2.08 -11.07 -20.43
CA LEU A 184 2.35 -10.09 -19.38
C LEU A 184 2.92 -10.76 -18.12
N GLY A 185 2.35 -11.88 -17.68
CA GLY A 185 2.81 -12.62 -16.50
C GLY A 185 4.25 -13.09 -16.64
N THR A 186 4.59 -13.66 -17.80
CA THR A 186 5.98 -14.06 -18.08
C THR A 186 6.90 -12.85 -18.20
N PHE A 187 6.47 -11.79 -18.89
CA PHE A 187 7.23 -10.54 -19.02
C PHE A 187 7.53 -9.89 -17.66
N LEU A 188 6.59 -9.85 -16.72
CA LEU A 188 6.83 -9.32 -15.37
C LEU A 188 7.89 -10.13 -14.63
N THR A 189 7.88 -11.47 -14.72
CA THR A 189 8.92 -12.30 -14.08
C THR A 189 10.30 -12.00 -14.65
N TRP A 190 10.39 -11.78 -15.97
CA TRP A 190 11.62 -11.35 -16.62
C TRP A 190 12.07 -9.97 -16.17
N ARG A 191 11.14 -9.02 -16.07
CA ARG A 191 11.41 -7.63 -15.67
C ARG A 191 11.88 -7.50 -14.23
N LEU A 192 11.40 -8.38 -13.34
CA LEU A 192 11.85 -8.47 -11.94
C LEU A 192 13.28 -9.05 -11.80
N GLY A 193 13.88 -9.52 -12.90
CA GLY A 193 15.26 -10.02 -12.93
C GLY A 193 15.36 -11.54 -12.76
N TYR A 194 14.23 -12.26 -12.64
CA TYR A 194 14.20 -13.72 -12.55
C TYR A 194 14.42 -14.37 -13.91
N ARG A 195 15.59 -14.15 -14.53
CA ARG A 195 15.88 -14.51 -15.92
C ARG A 195 16.17 -16.00 -16.16
N SER A 196 16.28 -16.81 -15.11
CA SER A 196 16.53 -18.24 -15.31
C SER A 196 15.33 -18.93 -15.96
N PRO A 197 15.52 -19.96 -16.80
CA PRO A 197 14.42 -20.66 -17.48
C PRO A 197 13.44 -21.31 -16.50
N ARG A 198 13.91 -21.74 -15.31
CA ARG A 198 13.05 -22.27 -14.25
C ARG A 198 12.03 -21.23 -13.78
N TRP A 199 12.48 -20.00 -13.52
CA TRP A 199 11.61 -18.91 -13.10
C TRP A 199 10.66 -18.44 -14.22
N MET A 200 11.10 -18.46 -15.48
CA MET A 200 10.22 -18.20 -16.62
C MET A 200 9.08 -19.21 -16.70
N LEU A 201 9.39 -20.50 -16.51
CA LEU A 201 8.38 -21.56 -16.53
C LEU A 201 7.40 -21.43 -15.36
N ILE A 202 7.87 -21.04 -14.18
CA ILE A 202 7.00 -20.73 -13.02
C ILE A 202 6.11 -19.51 -13.31
N GLY A 203 6.64 -18.47 -13.97
CA GLY A 203 5.86 -17.30 -14.40
C GLY A 203 4.77 -17.66 -15.42
N PHE A 204 5.12 -18.48 -16.40
CA PHE A 204 4.17 -18.96 -17.41
C PHE A 204 3.08 -19.86 -16.79
N THR A 205 3.47 -20.83 -15.96
CA THR A 205 2.51 -21.75 -15.32
C THR A 205 1.61 -21.04 -14.31
N SER A 206 2.14 -20.07 -13.56
CA SER A 206 1.33 -19.26 -12.63
C SER A 206 0.34 -18.36 -13.38
N SER A 207 0.74 -17.71 -14.48
CA SER A 207 -0.19 -16.92 -15.31
C SER A 207 -1.27 -17.79 -15.95
N LEU A 208 -0.94 -19.01 -16.39
CA LEU A 208 -1.93 -19.98 -16.86
C LEU A 208 -2.92 -20.38 -15.75
N ALA A 209 -2.43 -20.65 -14.54
CA ALA A 209 -3.28 -20.95 -13.39
C ALA A 209 -4.22 -19.78 -13.04
N VAL A 210 -3.74 -18.54 -13.14
CA VAL A 210 -4.56 -17.34 -12.96
C VAL A 210 -5.68 -17.31 -14.00
N VAL A 211 -5.39 -17.53 -15.28
CA VAL A 211 -6.44 -17.53 -16.33
C VAL A 211 -7.53 -18.54 -16.03
N ILE A 212 -7.13 -19.77 -15.69
CA ILE A 212 -8.07 -20.84 -15.35
C ILE A 212 -8.89 -20.45 -14.12
N ALA A 213 -8.26 -19.97 -13.05
CA ALA A 213 -8.96 -19.56 -11.83
C ALA A 213 -9.98 -18.45 -12.10
N PHE A 214 -9.61 -17.43 -12.87
CA PHE A 214 -10.52 -16.32 -13.19
C PHE A 214 -11.66 -16.74 -14.11
N ARG A 215 -11.40 -17.61 -15.11
CA ARG A 215 -12.49 -18.12 -15.95
C ARG A 215 -13.44 -19.04 -15.17
N THR A 216 -12.90 -20.00 -14.44
CA THR A 216 -13.68 -21.05 -13.77
C THR A 216 -14.43 -20.52 -12.56
N PHE A 217 -13.83 -19.60 -11.80
CA PHE A 217 -14.42 -19.09 -10.56
C PHE A 217 -15.25 -17.82 -10.77
N LEU A 218 -14.79 -16.87 -11.61
CA LEU A 218 -15.39 -15.54 -11.73
C LEU A 218 -16.25 -15.35 -12.99
N GLN A 219 -16.27 -16.32 -13.92
CA GLN A 219 -17.07 -16.30 -15.17
C GLN A 219 -17.05 -14.95 -15.89
N ILE A 220 -15.88 -14.31 -15.94
CA ILE A 220 -15.75 -12.97 -16.52
C ILE A 220 -16.11 -13.02 -18.00
N LYS A 221 -17.07 -12.18 -18.40
CA LYS A 221 -17.46 -12.01 -19.79
C LYS A 221 -16.34 -11.28 -20.53
N THR A 222 -15.65 -11.99 -21.41
CA THR A 222 -14.63 -11.44 -22.29
C THR A 222 -15.27 -10.65 -23.45
N PRO A 223 -14.59 -9.63 -23.97
CA PRO A 223 -15.09 -8.85 -25.11
C PRO A 223 -15.28 -9.75 -26.33
N LEU A 224 -16.40 -9.57 -27.05
CA LEU A 224 -16.81 -10.44 -28.16
C LEU A 224 -15.96 -10.28 -29.44
N ASN A 225 -15.25 -9.16 -29.58
CA ASN A 225 -14.42 -8.88 -30.74
C ASN A 225 -12.94 -8.92 -30.33
N ILE A 226 -12.26 -10.01 -30.67
CA ILE A 226 -10.85 -10.24 -30.40
C ILE A 226 -10.16 -10.46 -31.75
N TRP A 227 -9.30 -9.52 -32.15
CA TRP A 227 -8.64 -9.54 -33.45
C TRP A 227 -7.87 -10.83 -33.72
N LEU A 228 -7.15 -11.35 -32.71
CA LEU A 228 -6.39 -12.60 -32.84
C LEU A 228 -7.29 -13.81 -33.10
N TYR A 229 -8.50 -13.83 -32.54
CA TYR A 229 -9.39 -14.98 -32.66
C TYR A 229 -10.10 -15.01 -34.02
N ASP A 230 -10.25 -13.86 -34.67
CA ASP A 230 -10.81 -13.77 -36.02
C ASP A 230 -9.89 -14.36 -37.11
N GLN A 231 -8.61 -14.56 -36.80
CA GLN A 231 -7.65 -15.22 -37.69
C GLN A 231 -7.66 -16.75 -37.57
N LEU A 232 -8.38 -17.30 -36.60
CA LEU A 232 -8.43 -18.74 -36.33
C LEU A 232 -9.58 -19.42 -37.11
N PRO A 233 -9.42 -20.71 -37.49
CA PRO A 233 -10.52 -21.52 -38.02
C PRO A 233 -11.74 -21.53 -37.09
N ASP A 234 -12.95 -21.62 -37.66
CA ASP A 234 -14.21 -21.45 -36.90
C ASP A 234 -14.32 -22.32 -35.64
N ALA A 235 -13.89 -23.58 -35.72
CA ALA A 235 -13.92 -24.51 -34.59
C ALA A 235 -12.99 -24.09 -33.43
N THR A 236 -11.78 -23.62 -33.73
CA THR A 236 -10.81 -23.19 -32.69
C THR A 236 -11.14 -21.81 -32.16
N ARG A 237 -11.69 -20.92 -33.01
CA ARG A 237 -12.25 -19.62 -32.61
C ARG A 237 -13.38 -19.78 -31.59
N ALA A 238 -14.35 -20.65 -31.87
CA ALA A 238 -15.46 -20.92 -30.96
C ALA A 238 -14.99 -21.48 -29.61
N PHE A 239 -14.02 -22.40 -29.63
CA PHE A 239 -13.39 -22.93 -28.41
C PHE A 239 -12.73 -21.82 -27.58
N MET A 240 -11.90 -20.97 -28.21
CA MET A 240 -11.22 -19.88 -27.52
C MET A 240 -12.20 -18.87 -26.91
N LEU A 241 -13.23 -18.44 -27.65
CA LEU A 241 -14.26 -17.53 -27.11
C LEU A 241 -15.09 -18.14 -25.97
N THR A 242 -15.27 -19.46 -25.98
CA THR A 242 -16.08 -20.17 -24.98
C THR A 242 -15.31 -20.42 -23.69
N TYR A 243 -14.00 -20.62 -23.75
CA TYR A 243 -13.20 -21.00 -22.59
C TYR A 243 -12.20 -19.94 -22.14
N PHE A 244 -11.86 -18.94 -22.95
CA PHE A 244 -10.78 -17.99 -22.70
C PHE A 244 -11.12 -16.56 -23.11
#